data_AF-A7WQA5-F1
#
_entry.id   AF-A7WQA5-F1
#
_cell.length_a   1.000
_cell.length_b   1.000
_cell.length_c   1.000
_cell.angle_alpha   90.00
_cell.angle_beta   90.00
_cell.angle_gamma   90.00
#
_symmetry.space_group_name_H-M   'P 1'
#
loop_
_entity.id
_entity.type
_entity.pdbx_description
1 polymer ?
#
loop_
_entity_poly.entity_id
_entity_poly.type
_entity_poly.pdbx_seq_one_letter_code
_entity_poly.pdbx_strand_id
1 'polypeptide(L)'
;MTTQAQTMKRGKSISDAPFVQPDDISKVWAYFADRQTKLLSLDRVPQVTRAMGLTVYGDEEANIVAELEKTDGVGKPISYDTMKTWAADNQKHYIRSYDDAYNAVSTLCHQGIIGDTSGTIKLPHLRHLVNEVGDKIDAAQFDKIMSGLPNEVTSIDEFLDYLRK
;
A
#
# COMPACT_ATOMS: atom_id res chain seq x y z
N MET A 1 13.93 30.30 -19.75
CA MET A 1 14.15 30.36 -18.29
C MET A 1 13.78 29.00 -17.73
N THR A 2 14.78 28.23 -17.32
CA THR A 2 14.64 26.83 -16.93
C THR A 2 14.36 26.78 -15.44
N THR A 3 13.11 26.50 -15.05
CA THR A 3 12.74 26.38 -13.64
C THR A 3 13.29 25.05 -13.12
N GLN A 4 14.35 25.11 -12.32
CA GLN A 4 14.80 23.96 -11.55
C GLN A 4 13.72 23.61 -10.53
N ALA A 5 13.23 22.37 -10.56
CA ALA A 5 12.43 21.81 -9.50
C ALA A 5 13.25 21.85 -8.20
N GLN A 6 12.85 22.70 -7.25
CA GLN A 6 13.45 22.73 -5.92
C GLN A 6 13.07 21.44 -5.20
N THR A 7 13.99 20.48 -5.19
CA THR A 7 13.93 19.34 -4.27
C THR A 7 14.16 19.90 -2.86
N MET A 8 13.09 20.15 -2.11
CA MET A 8 13.22 20.51 -0.70
C MET A 8 13.90 19.34 0.02
N LYS A 9 15.10 19.55 0.56
CA LYS A 9 15.83 18.56 1.36
C LYS A 9 15.05 18.28 2.64
N ARG A 10 14.25 17.21 2.63
CA ARG A 10 13.61 16.66 3.82
C ARG A 10 14.65 15.92 4.67
N GLY A 11 14.52 16.04 6.00
CA GLY A 11 15.44 15.43 6.95
C GLY A 11 15.46 13.90 6.82
N LYS A 12 16.67 13.34 6.79
CA LYS A 12 17.01 11.92 6.56
C LYS A 12 16.30 10.88 7.44
N SER A 13 15.55 11.29 8.48
CA SER A 13 14.87 10.39 9.40
C SER A 13 13.41 10.09 9.03
N ILE A 14 12.81 10.91 8.16
CA ILE A 14 11.42 10.69 7.68
C ILE A 14 11.43 9.91 6.36
N SER A 15 12.47 10.08 5.54
CA SER A 15 12.61 9.45 4.22
C SER A 15 12.55 7.92 4.27
N ASP A 16 13.25 7.32 5.24
CA ASP A 16 13.47 5.86 5.30
C ASP A 16 12.42 5.16 6.19
N ALA A 17 11.52 5.92 6.83
CA ALA A 17 10.48 5.35 7.69
C ALA A 17 9.37 4.71 6.83
N PRO A 18 8.74 3.62 7.30
CA PRO A 18 7.58 3.02 6.66
C PRO A 18 6.48 4.08 6.46
N PHE A 19 5.96 4.16 5.22
CA PHE A 19 4.84 5.04 4.90
C PHE A 19 3.60 4.66 5.70
N VAL A 20 3.23 3.37 5.65
CA VAL A 20 2.30 2.73 6.57
C VAL A 20 3.09 1.89 7.55
N GLN A 21 2.79 2.00 8.84
CA GLN A 21 3.40 1.14 9.85
C GLN A 21 2.85 -0.27 9.71
N PRO A 22 3.69 -1.29 9.46
CA PRO A 22 3.20 -2.65 9.31
C PRO A 22 2.64 -3.17 10.64
N ASP A 23 1.50 -3.83 10.57
CA ASP A 23 0.94 -4.52 11.72
C ASP A 23 1.47 -5.94 11.81
N ASP A 24 1.67 -6.41 13.04
CA ASP A 24 2.04 -7.79 13.30
C ASP A 24 0.90 -8.73 12.89
N ILE A 25 1.26 -9.91 12.35
CA ILE A 25 0.30 -10.92 11.89
C ILE A 25 -0.72 -11.30 12.98
N SER A 26 -0.33 -11.27 14.27
CA SER A 26 -1.23 -11.57 15.40
C SER A 26 -2.44 -10.63 15.48
N LYS A 27 -2.28 -9.37 15.06
CA LYS A 27 -3.36 -8.38 15.11
C LYS A 27 -4.38 -8.58 14.02
N VAL A 28 -3.98 -9.16 12.89
CA VAL A 28 -4.83 -9.28 11.70
C VAL A 28 -5.37 -10.69 11.48
N TRP A 29 -4.66 -11.73 11.93
CA TRP A 29 -4.95 -13.14 11.61
C TRP A 29 -6.41 -13.53 11.85
N ALA A 30 -6.95 -13.14 13.01
CA ALA A 30 -8.30 -13.53 13.45
C ALA A 30 -9.43 -12.99 12.54
N TYR A 31 -9.18 -11.96 11.74
CA TYR A 31 -10.16 -11.42 10.80
C TYR A 31 -10.29 -12.26 9.52
N PHE A 32 -9.27 -13.04 9.17
CA PHE A 32 -9.19 -13.76 7.89
C PHE A 32 -9.15 -15.27 8.04
N ALA A 33 -8.57 -15.78 9.14
CA ALA A 33 -8.53 -17.20 9.40
C ALA A 33 -9.92 -17.76 9.67
N ASP A 34 -10.16 -18.99 9.21
CA ASP A 34 -11.40 -19.69 9.46
C ASP A 34 -11.62 -19.89 10.97
N ARG A 35 -12.84 -19.60 11.43
CA ARG A 35 -13.14 -19.57 12.88
C ARG A 35 -13.08 -20.95 13.52
N GLN A 36 -13.33 -22.01 12.77
CA GLN A 36 -13.39 -23.38 13.28
C GLN A 36 -12.01 -24.04 13.22
N THR A 37 -11.38 -24.02 12.05
CA THR A 37 -10.11 -24.69 11.78
C THR A 37 -8.90 -23.87 12.23
N LYS A 38 -9.05 -22.54 12.38
CA LYS A 38 -7.97 -21.58 12.67
C LYS A 38 -6.91 -21.50 11.57
N LEU A 39 -7.20 -22.01 10.37
CA LEU A 39 -6.32 -21.99 9.22
C LEU A 39 -6.77 -20.90 8.23
N LEU A 40 -5.83 -20.43 7.42
CA LEU A 40 -6.06 -19.41 6.39
C LEU A 40 -6.11 -20.06 5.01
N SER A 41 -7.17 -19.82 4.26
CA SER A 41 -7.24 -20.29 2.87
C SER A 41 -6.21 -19.55 1.98
N LEU A 42 -5.65 -20.23 0.98
CA LEU A 42 -4.59 -19.68 0.12
C LEU A 42 -5.05 -18.41 -0.62
N ASP A 43 -6.32 -18.34 -1.05
CA ASP A 43 -6.91 -17.16 -1.70
C ASP A 43 -6.97 -15.91 -0.79
N ARG A 44 -6.84 -16.10 0.52
CA ARG A 44 -6.88 -15.02 1.52
C ARG A 44 -5.51 -14.46 1.85
N VAL A 45 -4.42 -15.12 1.45
CA VAL A 45 -3.05 -14.67 1.72
C VAL A 45 -2.81 -13.23 1.25
N PRO A 46 -3.19 -12.82 0.02
CA PRO A 46 -2.93 -11.45 -0.44
C PRO A 46 -3.73 -10.38 0.33
N GLN A 47 -4.86 -10.76 0.92
CA GLN A 47 -5.67 -9.85 1.72
C GLN A 47 -5.08 -9.68 3.11
N VAL A 48 -4.52 -10.75 3.68
CA VAL A 48 -3.80 -10.70 4.96
C VAL A 48 -2.54 -9.86 4.84
N THR A 49 -1.72 -10.07 3.80
CA THR A 49 -0.49 -9.27 3.60
C THR A 49 -0.81 -7.78 3.44
N ARG A 50 -1.84 -7.42 2.65
CA ARG A 50 -2.34 -6.04 2.56
C ARG A 50 -2.84 -5.51 3.90
N ALA A 51 -3.58 -6.31 4.67
CA ALA A 51 -4.09 -5.91 5.99
C ALA A 51 -2.97 -5.69 7.03
N MET A 52 -1.84 -6.37 6.87
CA MET A 52 -0.61 -6.09 7.64
C MET A 52 0.08 -4.78 7.21
N GLY A 53 -0.41 -4.09 6.18
CA GLY A 53 0.22 -2.89 5.63
C GLY A 53 1.36 -3.19 4.64
N LEU A 54 1.47 -4.43 4.14
CA LEU A 54 2.46 -4.80 3.15
C LEU A 54 1.98 -4.43 1.74
N THR A 55 2.89 -3.88 0.95
CA THR A 55 2.64 -3.52 -0.44
C THR A 55 3.14 -4.62 -1.36
N VAL A 56 2.24 -5.54 -1.71
CA VAL A 56 2.49 -6.71 -2.57
C VAL A 56 1.73 -6.53 -3.88
N TYR A 57 2.40 -6.74 -5.01
CA TYR A 57 1.82 -6.52 -6.34
C TYR A 57 1.77 -7.80 -7.17
N GLY A 58 0.65 -8.05 -7.85
CA GLY A 58 0.53 -9.00 -8.97
C GLY A 58 1.27 -10.32 -8.76
N ASP A 59 2.35 -10.53 -9.51
CA ASP A 59 3.15 -11.76 -9.49
C ASP A 59 3.77 -12.07 -8.11
N GLU A 60 4.03 -11.06 -7.28
CA GLU A 60 4.52 -11.23 -5.91
C GLU A 60 3.48 -11.98 -5.05
N GLU A 61 2.19 -11.74 -5.26
CA GLU A 61 1.13 -12.44 -4.52
C GLU A 61 1.17 -13.95 -4.79
N ALA A 62 1.29 -14.32 -6.06
CA ALA A 62 1.38 -15.73 -6.46
C ALA A 62 2.64 -16.40 -5.92
N ASN A 63 3.77 -15.68 -5.91
CA ASN A 63 5.03 -16.18 -5.35
C ASN A 63 4.92 -16.43 -3.84
N ILE A 64 4.33 -15.49 -3.09
CA ILE A 64 4.13 -15.64 -1.64
C ILE A 64 3.24 -16.84 -1.32
N VAL A 65 2.12 -16.98 -2.06
CA VAL A 65 1.22 -18.13 -1.92
C VAL A 65 1.98 -19.44 -2.17
N ALA A 66 2.76 -19.51 -3.25
CA ALA A 66 3.54 -20.70 -3.59
C ALA A 66 4.65 -21.01 -2.57
N GLU A 67 5.22 -20.00 -1.91
CA GLU A 67 6.20 -20.19 -0.83
C GLU A 67 5.54 -20.75 0.43
N LEU A 68 4.43 -20.16 0.87
CA LEU A 68 3.68 -20.60 2.06
C LEU A 68 3.13 -22.02 1.87
N GLU A 69 2.61 -22.30 0.69
CA GLU A 69 2.05 -23.60 0.32
C GLU A 69 3.09 -24.72 0.35
N LYS A 70 4.38 -24.44 0.06
CA LYS A 70 5.45 -25.45 0.18
C LYS A 70 5.69 -25.89 1.63
N THR A 71 5.42 -25.03 2.61
CA THR A 71 5.65 -25.33 4.03
C THR A 71 4.52 -26.18 4.60
N ASP A 72 3.25 -25.79 4.39
CA ASP A 72 2.09 -26.52 4.94
C ASP A 72 1.57 -27.65 4.04
N GLY A 73 1.95 -27.63 2.76
CA GLY A 73 1.67 -28.65 1.75
C GLY A 73 0.75 -28.14 0.63
N VAL A 74 0.99 -28.65 -0.59
CA VAL A 74 0.28 -28.24 -1.80
C VAL A 74 -1.24 -28.42 -1.66
N GLY A 75 -1.98 -27.36 -1.97
CA GLY A 75 -3.42 -27.22 -1.93
C GLY A 75 -4.01 -27.05 -0.52
N LYS A 76 -3.17 -26.94 0.52
CA LYS A 76 -3.64 -26.89 1.90
C LYS A 76 -3.74 -25.46 2.42
N PRO A 77 -4.69 -25.19 3.33
CA PRO A 77 -4.74 -23.91 4.02
C PRO A 77 -3.52 -23.76 4.95
N ILE A 78 -3.14 -22.49 5.16
CA ILE A 78 -1.93 -22.07 5.85
C ILE A 78 -2.17 -21.94 7.35
N SER A 79 -1.19 -22.38 8.15
CA SER A 79 -1.17 -22.21 9.60
C SER A 79 -0.66 -20.83 10.02
N TYR A 80 -1.07 -20.41 11.22
CA TYR A 80 -0.60 -19.14 11.79
C TYR A 80 0.93 -19.09 11.90
N ASP A 81 1.55 -20.20 12.34
CA ASP A 81 3.00 -20.26 12.56
C ASP A 81 3.78 -20.18 11.23
N THR A 82 3.25 -20.78 10.16
CA THR A 82 3.83 -20.66 8.81
C THR A 82 3.80 -19.22 8.32
N MET A 83 2.64 -18.56 8.42
CA MET A 83 2.50 -17.15 8.04
C MET A 83 3.38 -16.22 8.89
N LYS A 84 3.45 -16.48 10.21
CA LYS A 84 4.27 -15.70 11.14
C LYS A 84 5.76 -15.83 10.84
N THR A 85 6.23 -17.03 10.56
CA THR A 85 7.62 -17.28 10.17
C THR A 85 7.94 -16.56 8.86
N TRP A 86 7.08 -16.72 7.86
CA TRP A 86 7.24 -16.03 6.58
C TRP A 86 7.28 -14.51 6.74
N ALA A 87 6.40 -13.93 7.56
CA ALA A 87 6.36 -12.50 7.80
C ALA A 87 7.65 -12.00 8.47
N ALA A 88 8.18 -12.71 9.46
CA ALA A 88 9.42 -12.34 10.14
C ALA A 88 10.61 -12.26 9.16
N ASP A 89 10.66 -13.17 8.20
CA ASP A 89 11.77 -13.25 7.24
C ASP A 89 11.61 -12.25 6.08
N ASN A 90 10.38 -12.05 5.60
CA ASN A 90 10.12 -11.44 4.30
C ASN A 90 9.44 -10.07 4.34
N GLN A 91 8.70 -9.72 5.40
CA GLN A 91 7.81 -8.53 5.38
C GLN A 91 8.55 -7.23 5.04
N LYS A 92 9.81 -7.11 5.47
CA LYS A 92 10.67 -5.93 5.22
C LYS A 92 10.85 -5.60 3.74
N HIS A 93 10.72 -6.58 2.85
CA HIS A 93 10.85 -6.39 1.40
C HIS A 93 9.62 -5.74 0.77
N TYR A 94 8.49 -5.76 1.48
CA TYR A 94 7.19 -5.26 1.02
C TYR A 94 6.75 -3.98 1.73
N ILE A 95 7.60 -3.42 2.59
CA ILE A 95 7.35 -2.13 3.22
C ILE A 95 7.85 -1.04 2.28
N ARG A 96 6.97 -0.08 1.98
CA ARG A 96 7.33 1.12 1.22
C ARG A 96 7.63 2.26 2.16
N SER A 97 8.68 2.99 1.83
CA SER A 97 9.09 4.20 2.55
C SER A 97 8.22 5.39 2.15
N TYR A 98 8.31 6.47 2.92
CA TYR A 98 7.68 7.74 2.53
C TYR A 98 8.23 8.25 1.18
N ASP A 99 9.54 8.12 0.95
CA ASP A 99 10.16 8.54 -0.30
C ASP A 99 9.66 7.73 -1.50
N ASP A 100 9.40 6.43 -1.34
CA ASP A 100 8.79 5.60 -2.38
C ASP A 100 7.41 6.13 -2.77
N ALA A 101 6.57 6.44 -1.78
CA ALA A 101 5.24 7.01 -1.99
C ALA A 101 5.31 8.39 -2.66
N TYR A 102 6.22 9.25 -2.19
CA TYR A 102 6.46 10.57 -2.78
C TYR A 102 6.90 10.47 -4.23
N ASN A 103 7.88 9.60 -4.54
CA ASN A 103 8.39 9.42 -5.89
C ASN A 103 7.31 8.86 -6.83
N ALA A 104 6.49 7.92 -6.37
CA ALA A 104 5.39 7.37 -7.16
C ALA A 104 4.36 8.46 -7.52
N VAL A 105 3.86 9.21 -6.53
CA VAL A 105 2.86 10.27 -6.74
C VAL A 105 3.45 11.43 -7.56
N SER A 106 4.68 11.83 -7.27
CA SER A 106 5.39 12.88 -8.03
C SER A 106 5.57 12.51 -9.50
N THR A 107 5.83 11.24 -9.79
CA THR A 107 5.91 10.74 -11.17
C THR A 107 4.57 10.89 -11.88
N LEU A 108 3.46 10.51 -11.24
CA LEU A 108 2.12 10.67 -11.83
C LEU A 108 1.76 12.15 -12.08
N CYS A 109 2.17 13.04 -11.18
CA CYS A 109 2.02 14.49 -11.37
C CYS A 109 2.89 15.02 -12.52
N HIS A 110 4.17 14.62 -12.59
CA HIS A 110 5.08 15.02 -13.65
C HIS A 110 4.62 14.56 -15.03
N GLN A 111 3.98 13.40 -15.13
CA GLN A 111 3.38 12.88 -16.37
C GLN A 111 2.03 13.54 -16.70
N GLY A 112 1.54 14.47 -15.89
CA GLY A 112 0.27 15.16 -16.11
C GLY A 112 -0.97 14.29 -15.89
N ILE A 113 -0.83 13.12 -15.27
CA ILE A 113 -1.92 12.14 -15.10
C ILE A 113 -2.88 12.64 -14.02
N ILE A 114 -2.35 12.92 -12.83
CA ILE A 114 -3.15 13.33 -11.66
C ILE A 114 -2.89 14.77 -11.22
N GLY A 115 -2.07 15.52 -11.95
CA GLY A 115 -1.52 16.77 -11.46
C GLY A 115 -0.68 17.51 -12.48
N ASP A 116 0.30 18.26 -11.99
CA ASP A 116 1.28 18.96 -12.81
C ASP A 116 2.68 18.97 -12.19
N THR A 117 3.65 19.52 -12.91
CA THR A 117 5.06 19.57 -12.51
C THR A 117 5.34 20.49 -11.32
N SER A 118 4.35 21.24 -10.82
CA SER A 118 4.51 22.08 -9.62
C SER A 118 4.42 21.29 -8.31
N GLY A 119 4.11 19.99 -8.37
CA GLY A 119 3.89 19.16 -7.18
C GLY A 119 2.45 19.26 -6.64
N THR A 120 1.52 19.61 -7.52
CA THR A 120 0.10 19.76 -7.23
C THR A 120 -0.70 18.58 -7.75
N ILE A 121 -1.58 18.01 -6.94
CA ILE A 121 -2.52 16.94 -7.27
C ILE A 121 -3.90 17.54 -7.50
N LYS A 122 -4.53 17.15 -8.61
CA LYS A 122 -5.95 17.42 -8.93
C LYS A 122 -6.76 16.19 -8.52
N LEU A 123 -7.50 16.27 -7.41
CA LEU A 123 -8.25 15.15 -6.85
C LEU A 123 -9.25 14.50 -7.83
N PRO A 124 -9.94 15.23 -8.73
CA PRO A 124 -10.79 14.59 -9.74
C PRO A 124 -10.04 13.64 -10.68
N HIS A 125 -8.80 13.97 -11.03
CA HIS A 125 -7.98 13.12 -11.88
C HIS A 125 -7.46 11.90 -11.11
N LEU A 126 -7.04 12.11 -9.86
CA LEU A 126 -6.67 11.01 -8.97
C LEU A 126 -7.85 10.04 -8.78
N ARG A 127 -9.07 10.57 -8.54
CA ARG A 127 -10.31 9.79 -8.42
C ARG A 127 -10.56 8.94 -9.65
N HIS A 128 -10.37 9.50 -10.85
CA HIS A 128 -10.52 8.75 -12.09
C HIS A 128 -9.46 7.63 -12.19
N LEU A 129 -8.19 7.94 -11.91
CA LEU A 129 -7.11 6.97 -11.99
C LEU A 129 -7.35 5.76 -11.07
N VAL A 130 -7.67 5.99 -9.80
CA VAL A 130 -7.87 4.91 -8.82
C VAL A 130 -9.16 4.11 -9.05
N ASN A 131 -10.10 4.64 -9.82
CA ASN A 131 -11.31 3.91 -10.24
C ASN A 131 -11.01 2.98 -11.44
N GLU A 132 -10.06 3.35 -12.30
CA GLU A 132 -9.79 2.59 -13.53
C GLU A 132 -8.65 1.58 -13.39
N VAL A 133 -7.63 1.86 -12.56
CA VAL A 133 -6.36 1.13 -12.55
C VAL A 133 -6.03 0.57 -11.16
N GLY A 134 -5.50 -0.66 -11.13
CA GLY A 134 -5.05 -1.32 -9.91
C GLY A 134 -6.19 -1.91 -9.08
N ASP A 135 -6.03 -1.86 -7.76
CA ASP A 135 -7.09 -2.20 -6.80
C ASP A 135 -8.14 -1.07 -6.81
N LYS A 136 -9.13 -1.22 -7.69
CA LYS A 136 -10.12 -0.18 -8.00
C LYS A 136 -10.85 0.31 -6.77
N ILE A 137 -10.84 1.63 -6.56
CA ILE A 137 -11.57 2.32 -5.50
C ILE A 137 -12.79 2.98 -6.13
N ASP A 138 -13.97 2.51 -5.72
CA ASP A 138 -15.20 3.10 -6.22
C ASP A 138 -15.41 4.54 -5.72
N ALA A 139 -16.36 5.24 -6.36
CA ALA A 139 -16.66 6.63 -6.06
C ALA A 139 -17.02 6.88 -4.58
N ALA A 140 -17.78 5.99 -3.94
CA ALA A 140 -18.25 6.17 -2.57
C ALA A 140 -17.13 5.91 -1.56
N GLN A 141 -16.30 4.90 -1.81
CA GLN A 141 -15.13 4.60 -1.01
C GLN A 141 -14.09 5.71 -1.13
N PHE A 142 -13.87 6.25 -2.33
CA PHE A 142 -12.98 7.39 -2.54
C PHE A 142 -13.46 8.61 -1.74
N ASP A 143 -14.73 8.98 -1.84
CA ASP A 143 -15.29 10.13 -1.11
C ASP A 143 -15.17 9.94 0.40
N LYS A 144 -15.34 8.70 0.89
CA LYS A 144 -15.11 8.37 2.31
C LYS A 144 -13.64 8.56 2.71
N ILE A 145 -12.71 8.02 1.92
CA ILE A 145 -11.26 8.14 2.16
C ILE A 145 -10.82 9.60 2.13
N MET A 146 -11.38 10.42 1.25
CA MET A 146 -10.95 11.80 1.01
C MET A 146 -11.74 12.85 1.78
N SER A 147 -12.69 12.43 2.63
CA SER A 147 -13.60 13.33 3.37
C SER A 147 -12.89 14.40 4.24
N GLY A 148 -11.64 14.18 4.63
CA GLY A 148 -10.83 15.15 5.38
C GLY A 148 -10.00 16.13 4.53
N LEU A 149 -10.04 16.02 3.19
CA LEU A 149 -9.37 16.93 2.26
C LEU A 149 -10.41 17.84 1.58
N PRO A 150 -10.58 19.09 2.03
CA PRO A 150 -11.66 19.96 1.58
C PRO A 150 -11.47 20.54 0.17
N ASN A 151 -10.25 20.49 -0.37
CA ASN A 151 -9.90 21.14 -1.62
C ASN A 151 -9.77 20.11 -2.75
N GLU A 152 -10.30 20.43 -3.93
CA GLU A 152 -10.12 19.62 -5.15
C GLU A 152 -8.67 19.59 -5.65
N VAL A 153 -7.81 20.42 -5.05
CA VAL A 153 -6.40 20.57 -5.36
C VAL A 153 -5.60 20.55 -4.05
N THR A 154 -4.55 19.73 -4.00
CA THR A 154 -3.70 19.56 -2.81
C THR A 154 -2.25 19.40 -3.22
N SER A 155 -1.31 19.79 -2.37
CA SER A 155 0.10 19.45 -2.61
C SER A 155 0.34 17.95 -2.39
N ILE A 156 1.41 17.40 -3.00
CA ILE A 156 1.83 16.01 -2.76
C ILE A 156 2.10 15.79 -1.27
N ASP A 157 2.75 16.75 -0.62
CA ASP A 157 3.11 16.67 0.79
C ASP A 157 1.88 16.58 1.70
N GLU A 158 0.90 17.47 1.52
CA GLU A 158 -0.34 17.45 2.28
C GLU A 158 -1.15 16.18 2.03
N PHE A 159 -1.14 15.66 0.80
CA PHE A 159 -1.83 14.43 0.43
C PHE A 159 -1.20 13.20 1.12
N LEU A 160 0.12 13.07 1.09
CA LEU A 160 0.82 11.96 1.72
C LEU A 160 0.73 12.01 3.24
N ASP A 161 0.82 13.22 3.82
CA ASP A 161 0.66 13.42 5.25
C ASP A 161 -0.78 13.16 5.70
N TYR A 162 -1.76 13.37 4.83
CA TYR A 162 -3.15 12.97 5.07
C TYR A 162 -3.31 11.45 5.09
N LEU A 163 -2.80 10.75 4.07
CA LEU A 163 -2.92 9.29 3.95
C LEU A 163 -2.18 8.51 5.05
N ARG A 164 -1.21 9.14 5.72
CA ARG A 164 -0.43 8.53 6.80
C ARG A 164 -1.17 8.53 8.15
N LYS A 165 -2.23 9.33 8.30
CA LYS A 165 -3.01 9.45 9.54
C LYS A 165 -3.93 8.26 9.74
#